data_AF-A0A2N2PXE3-F1
#
_entry.id   AF-A0A2N2PXE3-F1
#
_cell.length_a   1.000
_cell.length_b   1.000
_cell.length_c   1.000
_cell.angle_alpha   90.00
_cell.angle_beta   90.00
_cell.angle_gamma   90.00
#
_symmetry.space_group_name_H-M   'P 1'
#
loop_
_entity.id
_entity.type
_entity.pdbx_description
1 polymer ?
#
loop_
_entity_poly.entity_id
_entity_poly.type
_entity_poly.pdbx_seq_one_letter_code
_entity_poly.pdbx_strand_id
1 'polypeptide(L)' 'MELTVSTPFQQALDAVERLPAEDQETLVDIIRRRLIEQRRAEIARNAQATLQAFREGRASCGTVDDLRRDLLGKP' A
#
# COMPACT_ATOMS: atom_id res chain seq x y z
N MET A 1 -8.07 -26.41 -31.15
CA MET A 1 -7.05 -25.50 -30.58
C MET A 1 -7.77 -24.57 -29.64
N GLU A 2 -7.71 -24.82 -28.33
CA GLU A 2 -8.25 -23.89 -27.34
C GLU A 2 -7.30 -22.69 -27.27
N LEU A 3 -7.76 -21.55 -27.77
CA LEU A 3 -7.10 -20.27 -27.55
C LEU A 3 -7.42 -19.86 -26.11
N THR A 4 -6.62 -20.32 -25.16
CA THR A 4 -6.71 -19.81 -23.79
C THR A 4 -6.30 -18.35 -23.82
N VAL A 5 -7.25 -17.44 -23.57
CA VAL A 5 -6.95 -16.02 -23.41
C VAL A 5 -6.09 -15.89 -22.16
N SER A 6 -4.78 -15.76 -22.36
CA SER A 6 -3.82 -15.68 -21.26
C SER A 6 -3.99 -14.33 -20.55
N THR A 7 -4.30 -14.39 -19.25
CA THR A 7 -4.46 -13.18 -18.42
C THR A 7 -3.12 -12.44 -18.30
N PRO A 8 -3.11 -11.13 -18.01
CA PRO A 8 -1.85 -10.42 -17.78
C PRO A 8 -0.98 -11.07 -16.70
N PHE A 9 -1.61 -11.70 -15.70
CA PHE A 9 -0.91 -12.45 -14.68
C PHE A 9 -0.23 -13.71 -15.24
N GLN A 10 -0.95 -14.49 -16.05
CA GLN A 10 -0.38 -15.68 -16.69
C GLN A 10 0.76 -15.30 -17.66
N GLN A 11 0.59 -14.23 -18.45
CA GLN A 11 1.64 -13.73 -19.33
C GLN A 11 2.90 -13.32 -18.56
N ALA A 12 2.74 -12.74 -17.36
CA ALA A 12 3.86 -12.41 -16.50
C ALA A 12 4.58 -13.66 -15.99
N LEU A 13 3.85 -14.68 -15.54
CA LEU A 13 4.43 -15.98 -15.15
C LEU A 13 5.21 -16.60 -16.31
N ASP A 14 4.59 -16.70 -17.49
CA ASP A 14 5.21 -17.27 -18.69
C ASP A 14 6.50 -16.51 -19.08
N ALA A 15 6.55 -15.19 -18.86
CA ALA A 15 7.73 -14.38 -19.11
C ALA A 15 8.84 -14.63 -18.09
N VAL A 16 8.49 -14.80 -16.81
CA VAL A 16 9.45 -15.10 -15.73
C VAL A 16 10.02 -16.51 -15.89
N GLU A 17 9.20 -17.50 -16.24
CA GLU A 17 9.62 -18.89 -16.44
C GLU A 17 10.65 -19.06 -17.58
N ARG A 18 10.70 -18.12 -18.53
CA ARG A 18 11.70 -18.11 -19.62
C ARG A 18 13.07 -17.60 -19.18
N LEU A 19 13.19 -17.03 -17.98
CA LEU A 19 14.46 -16.56 -17.44
C LEU A 19 15.28 -17.72 -16.85
N PRO A 20 16.61 -17.63 -16.81
CA PRO A 20 17.45 -18.52 -16.01
C PRO A 20 17.03 -18.53 -14.53
N ALA A 21 17.25 -19.64 -13.83
CA ALA A 21 16.83 -19.78 -12.42
C ALA A 21 17.38 -18.66 -11.51
N GLU A 22 18.64 -18.26 -11.69
CA GLU A 22 19.27 -17.17 -10.94
C GLU A 22 18.57 -15.81 -11.18
N ASP A 23 18.16 -15.55 -12.42
CA ASP A 23 17.43 -14.33 -12.77
C ASP A 23 16.01 -14.34 -12.21
N GLN A 24 15.36 -15.51 -12.16
CA GLN A 24 14.05 -15.67 -11.52
C GLN A 24 14.13 -15.35 -10.02
N GLU A 25 15.12 -15.91 -9.32
CA GLU A 25 15.35 -15.63 -7.89
C GLU A 25 15.63 -14.14 -7.65
N THR A 26 16.50 -13.55 -8.47
CA THR A 26 16.82 -12.12 -8.41
C THR A 26 15.58 -11.25 -8.65
N LEU A 27 14.73 -11.63 -9.60
CA LEU A 27 13.50 -10.91 -9.90
C LEU A 27 12.53 -10.93 -8.71
N VAL A 28 12.36 -12.09 -8.06
CA VAL A 28 11.50 -12.23 -6.88
C VAL A 28 11.94 -11.28 -5.78
N ASP A 29 13.25 -11.18 -5.53
CA ASP A 29 13.81 -10.26 -4.54
C ASP A 29 13.57 -8.80 -4.89
N ILE A 30 13.75 -8.42 -6.16
CA ILE A 30 13.49 -7.06 -6.63
C ILE A 30 12.01 -6.71 -6.47
N ILE A 31 11.10 -7.58 -6.88
CA ILE A 31 9.65 -7.36 -6.75
C ILE A 31 9.27 -7.19 -5.28
N ARG A 32 9.78 -8.06 -4.40
CA ARG A 32 9.52 -7.98 -2.96
C ARG A 32 9.96 -6.63 -2.37
N ARG A 33 11.15 -6.16 -2.73
CA ARG A 33 11.66 -4.84 -2.29
C ARG A 33 10.76 -3.71 -2.80
N ARG A 34 10.35 -3.75 -4.08
CA ARG A 34 9.47 -2.73 -4.66
C ARG A 34 8.11 -2.67 -3.96
N LEU A 35 7.51 -3.81 -3.61
CA LEU A 35 6.26 -3.86 -2.86
C LEU A 35 6.39 -3.24 -1.46
N ILE A 36 7.51 -3.49 -0.78
CA ILE A 36 7.80 -2.87 0.52
C ILE A 36 7.89 -1.35 0.39
N GLU A 37 8.59 -0.84 -0.63
CA GLU A 37 8.72 0.59 -0.86
C GLU A 37 7.39 1.26 -1.23
N GLN A 38 6.54 0.59 -2.02
CA GLN A 38 5.18 1.07 -2.30
C GLN A 38 4.36 1.22 -1.02
N ARG A 39 4.40 0.22 -0.13
CA ARG A 39 3.71 0.28 1.15
C ARG A 39 4.26 1.38 2.07
N ARG A 40 5.58 1.60 2.07
CA ARG A 40 6.22 2.71 2.81
C ARG A 40 5.73 4.06 2.28
N ALA A 41 5.64 4.22 0.96
CA ALA A 41 5.11 5.44 0.34
C ALA A 41 3.65 5.70 0.72
N GLU A 42 2.82 4.65 0.77
CA GLU A 42 1.43 4.75 1.26
C GLU A 42 1.35 5.23 2.71
N ILE A 43 2.16 4.65 3.60
CA ILE A 43 2.24 5.06 5.01
C ILE A 43 2.65 6.53 5.11
N ALA A 44 3.66 6.95 4.34
CA ALA A 44 4.12 8.33 4.33
C ALA A 44 3.02 9.31 3.86
N ARG A 45 2.29 8.96 2.79
CA ARG A 45 1.14 9.76 2.32
C ARG A 45 0.05 9.88 3.37
N ASN A 46 -0.30 8.77 4.03
CA ASN A 46 -1.32 8.77 5.08
C ASN A 46 -0.87 9.62 6.28
N ALA A 47 0.39 9.49 6.71
CA ALA A 47 0.94 10.31 7.78
C ALA A 47 0.91 11.80 7.44
N GLN A 48 1.29 12.16 6.21
CA GLN A 48 1.23 13.55 5.74
C GLN A 48 -0.21 14.09 5.74
N ALA A 49 -1.18 13.30 5.28
CA ALA A 49 -2.59 13.68 5.29
C ALA A 49 -3.11 13.91 6.72
N THR A 50 -2.77 13.02 7.66
CA THR A 50 -3.12 13.17 9.08
C THR A 50 -2.50 14.43 9.69
N LEU A 51 -1.20 14.67 9.45
CA LEU A 51 -0.51 15.87 9.93
C LEU A 51 -1.12 17.15 9.35
N GLN A 52 -1.51 17.13 8.08
CA GLN A 52 -2.16 18.27 7.44
C GLN A 52 -3.54 18.53 8.05
N ALA A 53 -4.36 17.49 8.24
CA ALA A 53 -5.65 17.60 8.90
C ALA A 53 -5.51 18.15 10.33
N PHE A 54 -4.48 17.73 11.06
CA PHE A 54 -4.20 18.26 12.40
C PHE A 54 -3.84 19.75 12.37
N ARG A 55 -2.95 20.16 11.46
CA ARG A 55 -2.57 21.58 11.27
C ARG A 55 -3.75 22.47 10.89
N GLU A 56 -4.68 21.95 10.10
CA GLU A 56 -5.89 22.64 9.67
C GLU A 56 -7.02 22.58 10.72
N GLY A 57 -6.79 21.95 11.88
CA GLY A 57 -7.80 21.80 12.93
C GLY A 57 -8.93 20.81 12.58
N ARG A 58 -8.79 20.06 11.48
CA ARG A 58 -9.73 19.01 11.04
C ARG A 58 -9.49 17.67 11.73
N ALA A 59 -8.37 17.52 12.43
CA ALA A 59 -8.06 16.40 13.30
C ALA A 59 -7.46 16.92 14.61
N SER A 60 -7.70 16.21 15.71
CA SER A 60 -7.17 16.52 17.03
C SER A 60 -6.55 15.26 17.65
N CYS A 61 -5.69 15.44 18.65
CA CYS A 61 -5.13 14.35 19.45
C CYS A 61 -5.53 14.59 20.90
N GLY A 62 -5.97 13.54 21.58
CA GLY A 62 -6.46 13.62 22.95
C GLY A 62 -6.72 12.26 23.55
N THR A 63 -7.19 12.26 24.78
CA THR A 63 -7.63 11.08 25.52
C THR A 63 -8.97 10.57 25.00
N VAL A 64 -9.36 9.36 25.42
CA VAL A 64 -10.71 8.82 25.15
C VAL A 64 -11.80 9.73 25.72
N ASP A 65 -11.53 10.43 26.84
CA ASP A 65 -12.49 11.38 27.41
C ASP A 65 -12.61 12.65 26.57
N ASP A 66 -11.51 13.11 25.94
CA ASP A 66 -11.56 14.21 24.96
C ASP A 66 -12.41 13.80 23.75
N LEU A 67 -12.19 12.59 23.22
CA LEU A 67 -12.99 12.05 22.13
C LEU A 67 -14.47 11.90 22.52
N ARG A 68 -14.76 11.44 23.74
CA ARG A 68 -16.16 11.36 24.24
C ARG A 68 -16.80 12.73 24.30
N ARG A 69 -16.09 13.77 24.77
CA ARG A 69 -16.62 15.13 24.78
C ARG A 69 -16.90 15.64 23.36
N ASP A 70 -16.01 15.37 22.41
CA ASP A 70 -16.21 15.77 21.01
C ASP A 70 -17.41 15.05 20.35
N LEU A 71 -17.65 13.79 20.68
CA LEU A 71 -18.74 12.99 20.10
C LEU A 71 -20.10 13.17 20.80
N LEU A 72 -20.09 13.36 22.12
CA LEU A 72 -21.30 13.46 22.96
C LEU A 72 -21.69 14.91 23.25
N GLY A 73 -20.76 15.85 23.05
CA GLY A 73 -21.00 17.27 23.18
C GLY A 73 -21.18 17.90 21.81
N LYS A 74 -22.44 18.17 21.45
CA LYS A 74 -22.82 19.47 20.89
C LYS A 74 -24.26 19.82 21.24
N PRO A 75 -24.60 21.12 21.37
CA PRO A 75 -23.94 22.26 20.74
C PRO A 75 -22.67 22.78 21.42
#